data_AF-A0A957E7T9-F1
#
_entry.id   AF-A0A957E7T9-F1
#
_cell.length_a   1.000
_cell.length_b   1.000
_cell.length_c   1.000
_cell.angle_alpha   90.00
_cell.angle_beta   90.00
_cell.angle_gamma   90.00
#
_symmetry.space_group_name_H-M   'P 1'
#
loop_
_entity.id
_entity.type
_entity.pdbx_description
1 polymer ?
#
loop_
_entity_poly.entity_id
_entity_poly.type
_entity_poly.pdbx_seq_one_letter_code
_entity_poly.pdbx_strand_id
1 'polypeptide(L)'
;MVKLPLVQVDAFTQSAYGGNPCAVVFDADELSPAAMLVIAREMNLSETAFVMRSDQADFRARYFTPAEEIPLAGHPTIATLFALIHTGRLPLFQSEFSIRLQ
;
A
#
# COMPACT_ATOMS: atom_id res chain seq x y z
N MET A 1 1.98 -3.33 -22.40
CA MET A 1 2.79 -3.37 -21.16
C MET A 1 2.23 -2.33 -20.21
N VAL A 2 1.71 -2.75 -19.04
CA VAL A 2 1.24 -1.83 -18.00
C VAL A 2 2.43 -1.50 -17.10
N LYS A 3 2.64 -0.22 -16.76
CA LYS A 3 3.67 0.19 -15.80
C LYS A 3 2.99 0.51 -14.48
N LEU A 4 3.33 -0.23 -13.44
CA LEU A 4 2.83 -0.02 -12.08
C LEU A 4 4.01 0.36 -11.19
N PRO A 5 4.08 1.61 -10.68
CA PRO A 5 5.08 1.97 -9.69
C PRO A 5 4.74 1.25 -8.37
N LEU A 6 5.60 0.31 -7.95
CA LEU A 6 5.42 -0.42 -6.70
C LEU A 6 6.74 -0.61 -5.97
N VAL A 7 6.64 -0.80 -4.66
CA VAL A 7 7.74 -1.25 -3.82
C VAL A 7 7.25 -2.38 -2.92
N GLN A 8 8.15 -3.30 -2.56
CA GLN A 8 7.91 -4.25 -1.49
C GLN A 8 8.56 -3.75 -0.21
N VAL A 9 7.83 -3.74 0.90
CA VAL A 9 8.31 -3.30 2.21
C VAL A 9 8.11 -4.42 3.22
N ASP A 10 9.17 -4.75 3.93
CA ASP A 10 9.14 -5.69 5.05
C ASP A 10 8.76 -4.94 6.34
N ALA A 11 7.50 -5.05 6.76
CA ALA A 11 7.02 -4.39 7.98
C ALA A 11 7.56 -5.07 9.24
N PHE A 12 7.70 -4.29 10.32
CA PHE A 12 8.16 -4.73 11.65
C PHE A 12 9.60 -5.27 11.70
N THR A 13 10.46 -4.90 10.77
CA THR A 13 11.87 -5.28 10.75
C THR A 13 12.75 -4.11 10.33
N GLN A 14 14.03 -4.18 10.71
CA GLN A 14 15.10 -3.32 10.18
C GLN A 14 16.03 -4.07 9.21
N SER A 15 15.87 -5.39 9.11
CA SER A 15 16.64 -6.27 8.23
C SER A 15 15.79 -6.66 7.03
N ALA A 16 16.39 -6.63 5.84
CA ALA A 16 15.77 -7.14 4.62
C ALA A 16 15.42 -8.63 4.75
N TYR A 17 14.31 -9.03 4.12
CA TYR A 17 13.80 -10.40 4.11
C TYR A 17 13.37 -10.93 5.50
N GLY A 18 13.15 -10.03 6.45
CA GLY A 18 12.54 -10.32 7.74
C GLY A 18 11.12 -9.78 7.83
N GLY A 19 10.52 -9.86 9.03
CA GLY A 19 9.24 -9.21 9.28
C GLY A 19 8.08 -9.76 8.44
N ASN A 20 7.16 -8.89 8.04
CA ASN A 20 6.01 -9.25 7.21
C ASN A 20 5.97 -8.42 5.90
N PRO A 21 6.22 -9.03 4.74
CA PRO A 21 6.29 -8.33 3.46
C PRO A 21 4.92 -7.85 2.98
N CYS A 22 4.86 -6.60 2.52
CA CYS A 22 3.69 -6.03 1.86
C CYS A 22 4.11 -5.35 0.56
N ALA A 23 3.39 -5.62 -0.52
CA ALA A 23 3.52 -4.89 -1.77
C ALA A 23 2.71 -3.59 -1.67
N VAL A 24 3.35 -2.46 -1.93
CA VAL A 24 2.70 -1.14 -1.96
C VAL A 24 2.72 -0.63 -3.39
N VAL A 25 1.54 -0.60 -4.01
CA VAL A 25 1.31 -0.10 -5.37
C VAL A 25 0.88 1.36 -5.29
N PHE A 26 1.61 2.24 -5.96
CA PHE A 26 1.30 3.67 -6.02
C PHE A 26 0.42 4.02 -7.23
N ASP A 27 -0.17 5.22 -7.18
CA ASP A 27 -0.90 5.84 -8.29
C ASP A 27 -2.03 4.92 -8.82
N ALA A 28 -2.75 4.28 -7.88
CA ALA A 28 -3.72 3.22 -8.16
C ALA A 28 -5.13 3.73 -8.51
N ASP A 29 -5.28 5.03 -8.76
CA ASP A 29 -6.57 5.71 -8.95
C ASP A 29 -7.40 5.12 -10.10
N GLU A 30 -6.74 4.69 -11.18
CA GLU A 30 -7.38 4.15 -12.38
C GLU A 30 -7.59 2.62 -12.34
N LEU A 31 -7.21 1.95 -11.25
CA LEU A 31 -7.36 0.51 -11.11
C LEU A 31 -8.78 0.15 -10.64
N SER A 32 -9.44 -0.73 -11.39
CA SER A 32 -10.68 -1.34 -10.92
C SER A 32 -10.42 -2.31 -9.76
N PRO A 33 -11.40 -2.57 -8.87
CA PRO A 33 -11.26 -3.57 -7.81
C PRO A 33 -10.84 -4.96 -8.33
N ALA A 34 -11.36 -5.36 -9.50
CA ALA A 34 -10.99 -6.63 -10.13
C ALA A 34 -9.52 -6.65 -10.57
N ALA A 35 -9.01 -5.53 -11.10
CA ALA A 35 -7.60 -5.40 -11.45
C ALA A 35 -6.70 -5.42 -10.22
N MET A 36 -7.09 -4.72 -9.14
CA MET A 36 -6.38 -4.74 -7.85
C MET A 36 -6.28 -6.17 -7.30
N LEU A 37 -7.38 -6.94 -7.35
CA LEU A 37 -7.39 -8.33 -6.91
C LEU A 37 -6.49 -9.25 -7.77
N VAL A 38 -6.46 -9.05 -9.09
CA VAL A 38 -5.54 -9.77 -9.98
C VAL A 38 -4.08 -9.43 -9.65
N ILE A 39 -3.78 -8.16 -9.40
CA ILE A 39 -2.43 -7.73 -9.01
C ILE A 39 -2.05 -8.32 -7.66
N ALA A 40 -2.94 -8.31 -6.66
CA ALA A 40 -2.68 -8.89 -5.35
C ALA A 40 -2.37 -10.40 -5.44
N ARG A 41 -3.07 -11.13 -6.33
CA ARG A 41 -2.76 -12.53 -6.64
C ARG A 41 -1.41 -12.72 -7.29
N GLU A 42 -1.05 -11.84 -8.23
CA GLU A 42 0.26 -11.88 -8.90
C GLU A 42 1.40 -11.62 -7.91
N MET A 43 1.22 -10.67 -6.97
CA MET A 43 2.22 -10.40 -5.93
C MET A 43 2.38 -11.56 -4.94
N ASN A 44 1.31 -12.34 -4.72
CA ASN A 44 1.29 -13.54 -3.89
C ASN A 44 1.91 -13.35 -2.47
N LEU A 45 1.62 -12.19 -1.88
CA LEU A 45 1.93 -11.88 -0.48
C LEU A 45 0.66 -12.02 0.37
N SER A 46 0.79 -11.91 1.71
CA SER A 46 -0.37 -11.91 2.58
C SER A 46 -1.33 -10.77 2.23
N GLU A 47 -0.79 -9.59 1.94
CA GLU A 47 -1.56 -8.43 1.49
C GLU A 47 -0.78 -7.57 0.48
N THR A 48 -1.54 -6.85 -0.34
CA THR A 48 -1.08 -5.77 -1.21
C THR A 48 -1.88 -4.51 -0.88
N ALA A 49 -1.18 -3.40 -0.69
CA ALA A 49 -1.75 -2.08 -0.48
C ALA A 49 -1.75 -1.27 -1.79
N PHE A 50 -2.88 -0.62 -2.09
CA PHE A 50 -3.05 0.24 -3.25
C PHE A 50 -3.28 1.67 -2.78
N VAL A 51 -2.35 2.56 -3.11
CA VAL A 51 -2.40 3.97 -2.72
C VAL A 51 -3.06 4.80 -3.83
N MET A 52 -4.02 5.60 -3.43
CA MET A 52 -4.82 6.49 -4.27
C MET A 52 -4.83 7.91 -3.69
N ARG A 53 -5.24 8.88 -4.51
CA ARG A 53 -5.51 10.24 -4.05
C ARG A 53 -6.77 10.28 -3.20
N SER A 54 -6.84 11.26 -2.30
CA SER A 54 -7.97 11.51 -1.41
C SER A 54 -8.27 12.99 -1.33
N ASP A 55 -9.55 13.35 -1.36
CA ASP A 55 -10.00 14.73 -1.16
C ASP A 55 -10.23 15.07 0.33
N GLN A 56 -10.11 14.08 1.23
CA GLN A 56 -10.43 14.22 2.66
C GLN A 56 -9.32 13.77 3.61
N ALA A 57 -8.19 13.30 3.07
CA ALA A 57 -7.04 12.83 3.83
C ALA A 57 -5.77 13.00 2.99
N ASP A 58 -4.60 12.79 3.58
CA ASP A 58 -3.32 12.90 2.85
C ASP A 58 -3.23 11.88 1.71
N PHE A 59 -3.81 10.69 1.91
CA PHE A 59 -4.00 9.69 0.87
C PHE A 59 -5.15 8.74 1.20
N ARG A 60 -5.52 7.93 0.23
CA ARG A 60 -6.47 6.83 0.37
C ARG A 60 -5.79 5.51 0.09
N ALA A 61 -6.14 4.48 0.84
CA ALA A 61 -5.56 3.17 0.69
C ALA A 61 -6.64 2.08 0.64
N ARG A 62 -6.42 1.08 -0.21
CA ARG A 62 -7.19 -0.17 -0.28
C ARG A 62 -6.26 -1.35 -0.02
N TYR A 63 -6.76 -2.36 0.67
CA TYR A 63 -5.96 -3.53 1.02
C TYR A 63 -6.59 -4.79 0.47
N PHE A 64 -5.78 -5.62 -0.17
CA PHE A 64 -6.23 -6.87 -0.75
C PHE A 64 -5.34 -8.01 -0.25
N THR A 65 -5.96 -9.10 0.16
CA THR A 65 -5.31 -10.41 0.15
C THR A 65 -5.34 -10.96 -1.29
N PRO A 66 -4.67 -12.09 -1.58
CA PRO A 66 -4.86 -12.78 -2.86
C PRO A 66 -6.31 -13.25 -3.10
N ALA A 67 -7.13 -13.36 -2.05
CA ALA A 67 -8.50 -13.85 -2.15
C ALA A 67 -9.51 -12.73 -2.36
N GLU A 68 -9.40 -11.64 -1.60
CA GLU A 68 -10.42 -10.59 -1.50
C GLU A 68 -9.86 -9.25 -0.98
N GLU A 69 -10.69 -8.21 -1.12
CA GLU A 69 -10.46 -6.92 -0.45
C GLU A 69 -10.80 -7.01 1.04
N ILE A 70 -9.98 -6.38 1.87
CA ILE A 70 -10.21 -6.30 3.31
C ILE A 70 -10.28 -4.82 3.76
N PRO A 71 -11.17 -4.49 4.71
CA PRO A 71 -11.45 -3.09 5.06
C PRO A 71 -10.32 -2.41 5.85
N LEU A 72 -9.46 -3.20 6.51
CA LEU A 72 -8.37 -2.70 7.34
C LEU A 72 -7.27 -3.75 7.44
N ALA A 73 -6.01 -3.30 7.38
CA ALA A 73 -4.86 -4.16 7.62
C ALA A 73 -3.75 -3.38 8.36
N GLY A 74 -3.31 -3.89 9.50
CA GLY A 74 -2.34 -3.21 10.37
C GLY A 74 -0.96 -3.06 9.74
N HIS A 75 -0.29 -4.18 9.44
CA HIS A 75 1.06 -4.13 8.86
C HIS A 75 1.12 -3.50 7.45
N PRO A 76 0.12 -3.67 6.56
CA PRO A 76 0.09 -2.97 5.28
C PRO A 76 -0.03 -1.46 5.46
N THR A 77 -0.75 -0.97 6.48
CA THR A 77 -0.82 0.46 6.79
C THR A 77 0.57 1.00 7.15
N ILE A 78 1.31 0.28 8.00
CA ILE A 78 2.69 0.65 8.39
C ILE A 78 3.64 0.63 7.19
N ALA A 79 3.59 -0.44 6.38
CA ALA A 79 4.37 -0.56 5.16
C ALA A 79 4.06 0.58 4.17
N THR A 80 2.79 0.94 4.03
CA THR A 80 2.33 2.01 3.12
C THR A 80 2.86 3.37 3.54
N LEU A 81 2.73 3.74 4.81
CA LEU A 81 3.27 5.00 5.33
C LEU A 81 4.79 5.07 5.15
N PHE A 82 5.49 4.00 5.51
CA PHE A 82 6.94 3.91 5.33
C PHE A 82 7.33 4.10 3.86
N ALA A 83 6.65 3.41 2.94
CA ALA A 83 6.87 3.50 1.50
C ALA A 83 6.64 4.92 0.97
N LEU A 84 5.55 5.58 1.37
CA LEU A 84 5.22 6.93 0.92
C LEU A 84 6.27 7.95 1.37
N ILE A 85 6.73 7.86 2.62
CA ILE A 85 7.77 8.75 3.15
C ILE A 85 9.10 8.50 2.43
N HIS A 86 9.53 7.24 2.31
CA HIS A 86 10.83 6.90 1.71
C HIS A 86 10.90 7.19 0.20
N THR A 87 9.76 7.17 -0.48
CA THR A 87 9.67 7.53 -1.91
C THR A 87 9.43 9.03 -2.13
N GLY A 88 9.38 9.83 -1.06
CA GLY A 88 9.18 11.28 -1.14
C GLY A 88 7.75 11.69 -1.54
N ARG A 89 6.78 10.78 -1.42
CA ARG A 89 5.36 11.01 -1.71
C ARG A 89 4.60 11.61 -0.52
N LEU A 90 5.12 11.41 0.69
CA LEU A 90 4.73 12.14 1.88
C LEU A 90 5.97 12.77 2.54
N PRO A 91 5.83 13.97 3.16
CA PRO A 91 6.94 14.57 3.91
C PRO A 91 7.29 13.73 5.14
N LEU A 92 8.54 13.78 5.61
CA LEU A 92 8.93 13.13 6.87
C LEU A 92 8.50 13.95 8.10
N PHE A 93 8.46 15.28 7.97
CA PHE A 93 8.21 16.20 9.07
C PHE A 93 6.80 16.78 8.96
N GLN A 94 5.83 16.04 9.48
CA GLN A 94 4.46 16.50 9.73
C GLN A 94 4.06 15.98 11.11
N SER A 95 3.29 16.77 11.86
CA SER A 95 2.83 16.36 13.20
C SER A 95 1.82 15.22 13.17
N GLU A 96 1.11 15.05 12.06
CA GLU A 96 0.03 14.07 11.89
C GLU A 96 -0.13 13.71 10.41
N PHE A 97 -0.41 12.44 10.12
CA PHE A 97 -0.87 11.96 8.81
C PHE A 97 -2.24 11.31 8.95
N SER A 98 -3.11 11.62 8.00
CA SER A 98 -4.45 11.07 7.87
C SER A 98 -4.51 10.12 6.69
N ILE A 99 -5.10 8.94 6.92
CA ILE A 99 -5.34 7.95 5.89
C ILE A 99 -6.83 7.75 5.79
N ARG A 100 -7.37 7.90 4.58
CA ARG A 100 -8.73 7.45 4.31
C ARG A 100 -8.70 6.01 3.86
N LEU A 101 -9.18 5.12 4.71
CA LEU A 101 -9.48 3.77 4.31
C LEU A 101 -10.76 3.77 3.47
N GLN A 102 -10.73 2.92 2.45
CA GLN A 102 -11.77 2.82 1.44
C GLN A 102 -12.85 1.83 1.83
#